data_AF-A0A8K0SLI8-F1
#
_entry.id   AF-A0A8K0SLI8-F1
#
_cell.length_a   1.000
_cell.length_b   1.000
_cell.length_c   1.000
_cell.angle_alpha   90.00
_cell.angle_beta   90.00
_cell.angle_gamma   90.00
#
_symmetry.space_group_name_H-M   'P 1'
#
loop_
_entity.id
_entity.type
_entity.pdbx_description
1 polymer ?
#
loop_
_entity_poly.entity_id
_entity_poly.type
_entity_poly.pdbx_seq_one_letter_code
_entity_poly.pdbx_strand_id
1 'polypeptide(L)'
;MKIILTTLALAGWAAAKPQMPPPLPDPLSTETVSPVALPTEPAVPLPVPEPPAPTASALPGGPICECGYTYCASVLMAMKRPWTPKLLTQAYCSTPNAACPEGLPHTNVTSALFICLCDGVDQEVGTHLHLLCGCDTCLNVNPDFRGRCETPCYHD
;
A
#
# COMPACT_ATOMS: atom_id res chain seq x y z
N MET A 1 -53.47 -27.46 34.81
CA MET A 1 -54.05 -28.13 33.60
C MET A 1 -54.92 -27.11 32.88
N LYS A 2 -55.01 -26.94 31.56
CA LYS A 2 -54.40 -27.50 30.34
C LYS A 2 -54.78 -26.47 29.23
N ILE A 3 -53.80 -25.84 28.57
CA ILE A 3 -53.49 -25.90 27.11
C ILE A 3 -54.63 -25.46 26.17
N ILE A 4 -54.40 -24.38 25.40
CA ILE A 4 -54.68 -24.37 23.95
C ILE A 4 -53.47 -23.79 23.22
N LEU A 5 -52.89 -24.65 22.37
CA LEU A 5 -51.87 -24.41 21.36
C LEU A 5 -52.50 -23.75 20.13
N THR A 6 -51.81 -22.80 19.51
CA THR A 6 -51.90 -22.59 18.06
C THR A 6 -50.54 -22.25 17.48
N THR A 7 -50.18 -23.01 16.45
CA THR A 7 -48.89 -23.14 15.79
C THR A 7 -48.88 -22.52 14.39
N LEU A 8 -47.66 -22.12 13.98
CA LEU A 8 -47.04 -22.24 12.64
C LEU A 8 -47.49 -21.32 11.48
N ALA A 9 -46.52 -20.57 10.92
CA ALA A 9 -46.05 -20.78 9.55
C ALA A 9 -44.67 -20.12 9.30
N LEU A 10 -43.74 -20.90 8.71
CA LEU A 10 -42.40 -20.52 8.24
C LEU A 10 -42.44 -20.07 6.77
N ALA A 11 -41.53 -19.17 6.38
CA ALA A 11 -40.87 -19.12 5.06
C ALA A 11 -39.63 -18.23 5.23
N GLY A 12 -38.39 -18.63 4.97
CA GLY A 12 -37.85 -19.56 3.99
C GLY A 12 -36.83 -18.79 3.16
N TRP A 13 -35.57 -18.71 3.60
CA TRP A 13 -34.50 -18.09 2.82
C TRP A 13 -33.72 -19.20 2.12
N ALA A 14 -33.81 -19.20 0.79
CA ALA A 14 -33.17 -20.18 -0.08
C ALA A 14 -31.64 -20.02 -0.02
N ALA A 15 -30.95 -21.10 0.32
CA ALA A 15 -29.50 -21.21 0.17
C ALA A 15 -29.16 -21.30 -1.32
N ALA A 16 -28.49 -20.28 -1.87
CA ALA A 16 -27.89 -20.36 -3.19
C ALA A 16 -26.73 -21.37 -3.14
N LYS A 17 -26.84 -22.44 -3.92
CA LYS A 17 -25.80 -23.47 -4.08
C LYS A 17 -24.68 -22.91 -4.97
N PRO A 18 -23.40 -23.00 -4.60
CA PRO A 18 -22.30 -22.69 -5.50
C PRO A 18 -22.36 -23.65 -6.70
N GLN A 19 -22.55 -23.11 -7.91
CA GLN A 19 -22.44 -23.90 -9.13
C GLN A 19 -20.95 -24.03 -9.48
N MET A 20 -20.45 -25.26 -9.41
CA MET A 20 -19.11 -25.62 -9.86
C MET A 20 -19.05 -25.51 -11.39
N PRO A 21 -18.01 -24.88 -11.97
CA PRO A 21 -17.78 -24.92 -13.41
C PRO A 21 -17.65 -26.37 -13.90
N PRO A 22 -18.07 -26.66 -15.15
CA PRO A 22 -17.90 -28.00 -15.72
C PRO A 22 -16.41 -28.40 -15.76
N PRO A 23 -16.09 -29.69 -15.56
CA PRO A 23 -14.72 -30.16 -15.64
C PRO A 23 -14.19 -30.05 -17.07
N LEU A 24 -12.98 -29.48 -17.23
CA LEU A 24 -12.21 -29.63 -18.46
C LEU A 24 -11.71 -31.08 -18.60
N PRO A 25 -11.67 -31.64 -19.81
CA PRO A 25 -11.01 -32.92 -20.06
C PRO A 25 -9.48 -32.78 -20.04
N ASP A 26 -8.81 -33.70 -19.35
CA ASP A 26 -7.37 -33.99 -19.41
C ASP A 26 -7.21 -35.51 -19.65
N PRO A 27 -6.03 -36.05 -20.01
CA PRO A 27 -4.95 -35.53 -20.86
C PRO A 27 -4.46 -36.61 -21.87
N LEU A 28 -3.97 -36.27 -23.07
CA LEU A 28 -2.87 -37.01 -23.73
C LEU A 28 -2.41 -36.33 -25.02
N SER A 29 -1.20 -35.80 -25.01
CA SER A 29 -0.23 -36.06 -26.07
C SER A 29 1.16 -35.82 -25.50
N THR A 30 1.79 -36.94 -25.16
CA THR A 30 3.21 -37.05 -24.92
C THR A 30 3.94 -36.77 -26.23
N GLU A 31 4.52 -35.58 -26.39
CA GLU A 31 5.65 -35.40 -27.30
C GLU A 31 6.92 -35.16 -26.47
N THR A 32 7.65 -36.25 -26.26
CA THR A 32 9.04 -36.24 -25.85
C THR A 32 9.89 -36.17 -27.10
N VAL A 33 10.60 -35.06 -27.37
CA VAL A 33 11.99 -35.04 -27.88
C VAL A 33 12.67 -33.68 -27.57
N SER A 34 13.60 -33.73 -26.61
CA SER A 34 14.91 -33.03 -26.46
C SER A 34 15.21 -31.58 -26.94
N PRO A 35 16.17 -30.92 -26.26
CA PRO A 35 16.32 -29.46 -26.22
C PRO A 35 17.16 -28.92 -27.38
N VAL A 36 16.68 -27.85 -28.02
CA VAL A 36 17.53 -27.00 -28.85
C VAL A 36 18.12 -25.95 -27.92
N ALA A 37 19.42 -26.03 -27.65
CA ALA A 37 20.16 -25.01 -26.91
C ALA A 37 20.13 -23.70 -27.73
N LEU A 38 19.40 -22.70 -27.22
CA LEU A 38 19.44 -21.34 -27.75
C LEU A 38 20.60 -20.59 -27.07
N PRO A 39 21.41 -19.80 -27.79
CA PRO A 39 22.51 -19.06 -27.20
C PRO A 39 21.98 -18.13 -26.09
N THR A 40 22.59 -18.21 -24.90
CA THR A 40 22.36 -17.27 -23.80
C THR A 40 22.88 -15.90 -24.22
N GLU A 41 22.00 -15.05 -24.73
CA GLU A 41 22.27 -13.61 -24.82
C GLU A 41 22.14 -13.02 -23.41
N PRO A 42 23.11 -12.21 -22.94
CA PRO A 42 23.00 -11.54 -21.66
C PRO A 42 21.76 -10.64 -21.67
N ALA A 43 20.79 -10.91 -20.79
CA ALA A 43 19.66 -10.02 -20.59
C ALA A 43 20.18 -8.64 -20.17
N VAL A 44 20.07 -7.67 -21.08
CA VAL A 44 20.26 -6.26 -20.76
C VAL A 44 19.25 -5.92 -19.65
N PRO A 45 19.68 -5.37 -18.49
CA PRO A 45 18.73 -4.96 -17.47
C PRO A 45 17.82 -3.90 -18.06
N LEU A 46 16.52 -4.18 -18.10
CA LEU A 46 15.52 -3.16 -18.43
C LEU A 46 15.66 -2.01 -17.43
N PRO A 47 15.62 -0.75 -17.88
CA PRO A 47 15.65 0.39 -16.97
C PRO A 47 14.46 0.28 -16.01
N VAL A 48 14.75 0.38 -14.71
CA VAL A 48 13.72 0.48 -13.66
C VAL A 48 12.84 1.70 -14.01
N PRO A 49 11.51 1.54 -14.11
CA PRO A 49 10.63 2.69 -14.33
C PRO A 49 10.84 3.70 -13.20
N GLU A 50 11.18 4.93 -13.54
CA GLU A 50 11.18 6.02 -12.57
C GLU A 50 9.76 6.16 -11.99
N PRO A 51 9.61 6.35 -10.67
CA PRO A 51 8.31 6.65 -10.07
C PRO A 51 7.66 7.84 -10.79
N PRO A 52 6.32 7.81 -11.00
CA PRO A 52 5.63 8.90 -11.67
C PRO A 52 5.93 10.23 -10.97
N ALA A 53 6.26 11.24 -11.77
CA ALA A 53 6.54 12.56 -11.23
C ALA A 53 5.22 13.21 -10.77
N PRO A 54 5.16 13.76 -9.55
CA PRO A 54 3.94 14.38 -9.06
C PRO A 54 3.59 15.64 -9.86
N THR A 55 2.33 15.72 -10.27
CA THR A 55 1.74 16.85 -10.99
C THR A 55 1.53 18.00 -9.99
N ALA A 56 2.49 18.93 -9.93
CA ALA A 56 2.54 19.93 -8.87
C ALA A 56 1.54 21.09 -9.07
N SER A 57 0.76 21.40 -8.04
CA SER A 57 0.41 22.79 -7.67
C SER A 57 0.12 22.94 -6.18
N ALA A 58 1.15 23.31 -5.40
CA ALA A 58 1.01 23.95 -4.09
C ALA A 58 2.24 24.84 -3.82
N LEU A 59 1.98 26.01 -3.19
CA LEU A 59 2.80 27.18 -2.79
C LEU A 59 4.30 27.23 -3.25
N PRO A 60 4.82 28.43 -3.61
CA PRO A 60 6.13 28.52 -4.25
C PRO A 60 7.25 28.01 -3.33
N GLY A 61 7.82 26.85 -3.70
CA GLY A 61 9.15 26.41 -3.26
C GLY A 61 9.24 25.30 -2.21
N GLY A 62 8.16 24.91 -1.51
CA GLY A 62 8.22 23.86 -0.46
C GLY A 62 8.11 22.42 -0.99
N PRO A 63 8.39 21.38 -0.17
CA PRO A 63 8.12 20.00 -0.56
C PRO A 63 6.61 19.75 -0.69
N ILE A 64 6.23 18.81 -1.56
CA ILE A 64 4.84 18.40 -1.77
C ILE A 64 4.72 16.88 -1.77
N CYS A 65 3.49 16.39 -1.66
CA CYS A 65 3.11 15.01 -1.87
C CYS A 65 1.77 14.94 -2.60
N GLU A 66 1.47 13.82 -3.26
CA GLU A 66 0.14 13.62 -3.88
C GLU A 66 -0.87 13.18 -2.82
N CYS A 67 -2.05 13.80 -2.84
CA CYS A 67 -3.11 13.58 -1.86
C CYS A 67 -3.53 12.11 -1.76
N GLY A 68 -3.57 11.58 -0.54
CA GLY A 68 -3.99 10.21 -0.26
C GLY A 68 -2.95 9.13 -0.60
N TYR A 69 -1.79 9.49 -1.15
CA TYR A 69 -0.73 8.53 -1.41
C TYR A 69 0.07 8.23 -0.15
N THR A 70 0.53 6.98 -0.06
CA THR A 70 1.45 6.52 0.98
C THR A 70 2.88 6.54 0.45
N TYR A 71 3.80 7.04 1.27
CA TYR A 71 5.20 7.20 0.92
C TYR A 71 6.11 6.64 1.99
N CYS A 72 7.12 5.88 1.57
CA CYS A 72 8.29 5.69 2.41
C CYS A 72 9.05 7.01 2.53
N ALA A 73 9.56 7.33 3.71
CA ALA A 73 10.39 8.52 3.94
C ALA A 73 11.55 8.65 2.96
N SER A 74 12.21 7.54 2.62
CA SER A 74 13.27 7.50 1.62
C SER A 74 12.84 8.03 0.25
N VAL A 75 11.61 7.76 -0.17
CA VAL A 75 11.03 8.27 -1.43
C VAL A 75 10.80 9.77 -1.31
N LEU A 76 10.19 10.23 -0.22
CA LEU A 76 9.93 11.66 0.04
C LEU A 76 11.23 12.48 0.04
N MET A 77 12.31 11.92 0.56
CA MET A 77 13.65 12.53 0.55
C MET A 77 14.31 12.56 -0.82
N ALA A 78 13.89 11.68 -1.74
CA ALA A 78 14.44 11.58 -3.10
C ALA A 78 13.60 12.35 -4.15
N MET A 79 12.47 12.94 -3.76
CA MET A 79 11.62 13.71 -4.69
C MET A 79 12.33 14.96 -5.21
N LYS A 80 11.87 15.48 -6.36
CA LYS A 80 12.35 16.75 -6.94
C LYS A 80 12.30 17.92 -5.96
N ARG A 81 11.28 17.95 -5.11
CA ARG A 81 11.18 18.85 -3.95
C ARG A 81 11.24 17.98 -2.68
N PRO A 82 12.44 17.70 -2.18
CA PRO A 82 12.63 16.66 -1.17
C PRO A 82 12.15 17.11 0.21
N TRP A 83 11.55 16.18 0.93
CA TRP A 83 11.28 16.35 2.35
C TRP A 83 12.56 16.13 3.14
N THR A 84 12.91 17.06 4.03
CA THR A 84 14.10 16.91 4.88
C THR A 84 13.78 16.01 6.07
N PRO A 85 14.79 15.33 6.67
CA PRO A 85 14.59 14.56 7.90
C PRO A 85 13.91 15.37 9.02
N LYS A 86 14.22 16.68 9.12
CA LYS A 86 13.57 17.58 10.09
C LYS A 86 12.06 17.70 9.84
N LEU A 87 11.63 17.88 8.59
CA LEU A 87 10.22 17.97 8.25
C LEU A 87 9.50 16.62 8.45
N LEU A 88 10.17 15.51 8.16
CA LEU A 88 9.63 14.18 8.40
C LEU A 88 9.50 13.89 9.90
N THR A 89 10.47 14.28 10.72
CA THR A 89 10.39 14.18 12.18
C THR A 89 9.24 15.02 12.72
N GLN A 90 9.06 16.23 12.20
CA GLN A 90 7.94 17.08 12.57
C GLN A 90 6.61 16.41 12.21
N ALA A 91 6.45 15.91 10.99
CA ALA A 91 5.24 15.19 10.56
C ALA A 91 4.97 13.94 11.40
N TYR A 92 6.03 13.18 11.74
CA TYR A 92 5.95 12.02 12.61
C TYR A 92 5.36 12.43 13.96
N CYS A 93 5.97 13.39 14.64
CA CYS A 93 5.59 13.76 16.00
C CYS A 93 4.35 14.65 16.09
N SER A 94 3.93 15.29 15.00
CA SER A 94 2.64 15.99 14.95
C SER A 94 1.45 15.06 14.71
N THR A 95 1.70 13.80 14.32
CA THR A 95 0.63 12.85 14.09
C THR A 95 -0.02 12.46 15.42
N PRO A 96 -1.37 12.53 15.55
CA PRO A 96 -2.05 12.14 16.77
C PRO A 96 -1.69 10.72 17.21
N ASN A 97 -1.41 10.54 18.50
CA ASN A 97 -1.01 9.27 19.11
C ASN A 97 0.31 8.67 18.59
N ALA A 98 1.11 9.42 17.82
CA ALA A 98 2.44 8.95 17.46
C ALA A 98 3.33 8.86 18.71
N ALA A 99 4.08 7.76 18.81
CA ALA A 99 5.08 7.58 19.86
C ALA A 99 6.25 8.54 19.64
N CYS A 100 6.17 9.73 20.25
CA CYS A 100 7.24 10.72 20.28
C CYS A 100 7.59 11.16 21.71
N PRO A 101 8.22 10.30 22.52
CA PRO A 101 8.75 10.73 23.80
C PRO A 101 9.73 11.89 23.60
N GLU A 102 9.59 12.95 24.39
CA GLU A 102 10.46 14.13 24.33
C GLU A 102 10.51 14.83 22.95
N GLY A 103 9.50 14.60 22.10
CA GLY A 103 9.43 15.17 20.76
C GLY A 103 10.32 14.49 19.72
N LEU A 104 10.84 13.29 20.03
CA LEU A 104 11.67 12.50 19.12
C LEU A 104 10.93 11.25 18.64
N PRO A 105 10.99 10.90 17.35
CA PRO A 105 10.39 9.67 16.83
C PRO A 105 10.92 8.45 17.57
N HIS A 106 10.02 7.60 18.06
CA HIS A 106 10.40 6.35 18.73
C HIS A 106 11.11 5.37 17.79
N THR A 107 10.78 5.42 16.50
CA THR A 107 11.39 4.60 15.44
C THR A 107 12.19 5.47 14.48
N ASN A 108 12.95 4.83 13.58
CA ASN A 108 13.73 5.57 12.60
C ASN A 108 12.81 6.27 11.58
N VAL A 109 12.87 7.60 11.57
CA VAL A 109 12.06 8.44 10.66
C VAL A 109 12.36 8.20 9.18
N THR A 110 13.58 7.77 8.81
CA THR A 110 13.97 7.59 7.40
C THR A 110 13.42 6.30 6.78
N SER A 111 12.99 5.36 7.62
CA SER A 111 12.32 4.13 7.21
C SER A 111 10.81 4.16 7.51
N ALA A 112 10.27 5.26 8.04
CA ALA A 112 8.85 5.35 8.36
C ALA A 112 7.96 5.48 7.10
N LEU A 113 6.70 5.07 7.27
CA LEU A 113 5.64 5.17 6.29
C LEU A 113 4.71 6.34 6.61
N PHE A 114 4.53 7.23 5.64
CA PHE A 114 3.68 8.41 5.75
C PHE A 114 2.52 8.34 4.75
N ILE A 115 1.45 9.08 5.05
CA ILE A 115 0.37 9.40 4.12
C ILE A 115 0.32 10.91 3.89
N CYS A 116 0.08 11.32 2.65
CA CYS A 116 -0.18 12.71 2.31
C CYS A 116 -1.64 13.09 2.63
N LEU A 117 -1.81 14.08 3.49
CA LEU A 117 -3.11 14.63 3.83
C LEU A 117 -3.40 15.90 3.03
N CYS A 118 -4.69 16.11 2.77
CA CYS A 118 -5.21 17.22 2.02
C CYS A 118 -6.46 17.78 2.68
N ASP A 119 -6.66 19.09 2.53
CA ASP A 119 -7.72 19.83 3.22
C ASP A 119 -9.07 19.67 2.50
N GLY A 120 -9.04 19.33 1.21
CA GLY A 120 -10.22 19.07 0.39
C GLY A 120 -10.12 17.76 -0.38
N VAL A 121 -11.29 17.19 -0.72
CA VAL A 121 -11.39 15.91 -1.45
C VAL A 121 -10.92 16.00 -2.90
N ASP A 122 -11.01 17.19 -3.51
CA ASP A 122 -10.63 17.43 -4.91
C ASP A 122 -9.19 17.97 -5.04
N GLN A 123 -8.46 18.05 -3.92
CA GLN A 123 -7.08 18.50 -3.91
C GLN A 123 -6.18 17.39 -4.46
N GLU A 124 -5.32 17.70 -5.43
CA GLU A 124 -4.41 16.72 -6.04
C GLU A 124 -3.08 16.59 -5.28
N VAL A 125 -2.58 17.70 -4.72
CA VAL A 125 -1.30 17.72 -3.99
C VAL A 125 -1.44 18.36 -2.62
N GLY A 126 -0.77 17.79 -1.63
CA GLY A 126 -0.71 18.25 -0.26
C GLY A 126 0.69 18.70 0.15
N THR A 127 0.72 19.36 1.31
CA THR A 127 1.94 19.77 2.03
C THR A 127 1.95 19.25 3.45
N HIS A 128 1.06 18.32 3.78
CA HIS A 128 0.91 17.75 5.12
C HIS A 128 1.10 16.24 5.03
N LEU A 129 1.96 15.71 5.90
CA LEU A 129 2.17 14.29 6.05
C LEU A 129 1.71 13.86 7.44
N HIS A 130 1.05 12.72 7.51
CA HIS A 130 0.84 11.99 8.75
C HIS A 130 1.62 10.69 8.73
N LEU A 131 2.15 10.31 9.89
CA LEU A 131 2.70 8.98 10.12
C LEU A 131 1.57 7.96 10.01
N LEU A 132 1.72 6.99 9.12
CA LEU A 132 0.93 5.76 9.22
C LEU A 132 1.62 4.78 10.16
N CYS A 133 2.94 4.67 10.08
CA CYS A 133 3.69 3.71 10.86
C CYS A 133 5.19 3.97 10.86
N GLY A 134 5.83 3.70 12.00
CA GLY A 134 7.27 3.54 12.07
C GLY A 134 7.67 2.15 11.60
N CYS A 135 8.36 2.04 10.45
CA CYS A 135 8.86 0.76 9.97
C CYS A 135 10.35 0.61 10.31
N ASP A 136 10.80 -0.62 10.51
CA ASP A 136 12.23 -0.96 10.39
C ASP A 136 12.68 -0.86 8.92
N THR A 137 11.88 -1.43 8.03
CA THR A 137 12.04 -1.36 6.57
C THR A 137 10.74 -0.88 5.93
N CYS A 138 10.82 0.14 5.07
CA CYS A 138 9.71 0.53 4.20
C CYS A 138 10.01 0.15 2.75
N LEU A 139 9.07 -0.56 2.15
CA LEU A 139 9.12 -1.06 0.79
C LEU A 139 8.39 -0.10 -0.15
N ASN A 140 9.10 0.27 -1.22
CA ASN A 140 8.54 0.96 -2.38
C ASN A 140 8.98 0.23 -3.66
N VAL A 141 8.28 -0.86 -3.98
CA VAL A 141 8.69 -1.82 -5.02
C VAL A 141 7.53 -2.16 -5.95
N ASN A 142 7.85 -2.72 -7.12
CA ASN A 142 6.89 -3.23 -8.10
C ASN A 142 5.84 -4.19 -7.47
N PRO A 143 4.62 -4.28 -8.04
CA PRO A 143 4.16 -3.58 -9.25
C PRO A 143 3.62 -2.16 -9.00
N ASP A 144 3.25 -1.84 -7.76
CA ASP A 144 2.41 -0.66 -7.50
C ASP A 144 3.15 0.56 -6.95
N PHE A 145 4.43 0.41 -6.53
CA PHE A 145 5.24 1.49 -5.95
C PHE A 145 4.52 2.31 -4.87
N ARG A 146 3.67 1.63 -4.10
CA ARG A 146 3.04 2.19 -2.90
C ARG A 146 3.91 1.87 -1.69
N GLY A 147 4.18 2.90 -0.90
CA GLY A 147 4.88 2.73 0.37
C GLY A 147 4.10 1.79 1.28
N ARG A 148 4.80 0.81 1.84
CA ARG A 148 4.29 -0.09 2.90
C ARG A 148 5.45 -0.54 3.78
N CYS A 149 5.21 -0.80 5.06
CA CYS A 149 6.22 -1.47 5.87
C CYS A 149 6.38 -2.92 5.41
N GLU A 150 7.60 -3.47 5.50
CA GLU A 150 7.87 -4.88 5.22
C GLU A 150 7.12 -5.79 6.21
N THR A 151 7.21 -5.47 7.50
CA THR A 151 6.42 -6.05 8.56
C THR A 151 5.16 -5.23 8.83
N PRO A 152 4.00 -5.87 9.10
CA PRO A 152 2.80 -5.15 9.49
C PRO A 152 3.03 -4.26 10.71
N CYS A 153 2.41 -3.11 10.67
CA CYS A 153 2.43 -2.16 11.77
C CYS A 153 1.51 -2.61 12.88
N TYR A 154 2.06 -2.70 14.08
CA TYR A 154 1.28 -2.84 15.30
C TYR A 154 1.28 -1.50 16.01
N HIS A 155 0.10 -1.07 16.45
CA HIS A 155 -0.03 0.05 17.38
C HIS A 155 -0.01 -0.55 18.78
N ASP A 156 1.05 -0.27 19.54
CA ASP A 156 1.12 -0.57 20.97
C ASP A 156 0.42 0.52 21.80
#